data_AF-A0A3A6PP48-F1
#
_entry.id   AF-A0A3A6PP48-F1
#
_cell.length_a   1.000
_cell.length_b   1.000
_cell.length_c   1.000
_cell.angle_alpha   90.00
_cell.angle_beta   90.00
_cell.angle_gamma   90.00
#
_symmetry.space_group_name_H-M   'P 1'
#
loop_
_entity.id
_entity.type
_entity.pdbx_description
1 polymer ?
#
loop_
_entity_poly.entity_id
_entity_poly.type
_entity_poly.pdbx_seq_one_letter_code
_entity_poly.pdbx_strand_id
1 'polypeptide(L)' 'MSRTSIPVDATTKERLDDLKRDDETWDEFLHRVTTTEEPIEAGAWSDEEADRAKESIRNARENWG' A
#
# COMPACT_ATOMS: atom_id res chain seq x y z
N MET A 1 13.85 9.87 8.44
CA MET A 1 12.92 8.85 7.94
C MET A 1 13.10 8.75 6.43
N SER A 2 13.35 7.55 5.91
CA SER A 2 13.50 7.32 4.48
C SER A 2 12.14 7.45 3.79
N ARG A 3 12.03 8.30 2.76
CA ARG A 3 10.79 8.46 1.99
C ARG A 3 10.68 7.34 0.96
N THR A 4 9.89 6.33 1.27
CA THR A 4 9.55 5.27 0.32
C THR A 4 8.33 5.72 -0.49
N SER A 5 8.48 5.83 -1.81
CA SER A 5 7.38 6.16 -2.72
C SER A 5 6.83 4.87 -3.32
N ILE A 6 5.54 4.62 -3.13
CA ILE A 6 4.84 3.48 -3.73
C ILE A 6 4.10 4.00 -4.97
N PRO A 7 4.53 3.68 -6.20
CA PRO A 7 3.78 4.04 -7.39
C PRO A 7 2.49 3.22 -7.49
N VAL A 8 1.39 3.87 -7.86
CA VAL A 8 0.06 3.25 -8.05
C VAL A 8 -0.57 3.74 -9.35
N ASP A 9 -1.46 2.95 -9.96
CA ASP A 9 -2.23 3.35 -11.15
C ASP A 9 -3.24 4.43 -10.86
N ALA A 10 -3.60 5.15 -11.93
CA ALA A 10 -4.56 6.24 -11.86
C ALA A 10 -5.90 5.73 -11.29
N THR A 11 -6.35 4.54 -11.71
CA THR A 11 -7.58 3.91 -11.19
C THR A 11 -7.47 3.60 -9.69
N THR A 12 -6.35 3.02 -9.25
CA THR A 12 -6.10 2.77 -7.83
C THR A 12 -5.99 4.08 -7.05
N LYS A 13 -5.36 5.11 -7.62
CA LYS A 13 -5.26 6.44 -7.02
C LYS A 13 -6.64 7.07 -6.82
N GLU A 14 -7.52 7.01 -7.82
CA GLU A 14 -8.90 7.52 -7.72
C GLU A 14 -9.68 6.81 -6.61
N ARG A 15 -9.60 5.48 -6.54
CA ARG A 15 -10.23 4.70 -5.46
C ARG A 15 -9.70 5.08 -4.08
N LEU A 16 -8.40 5.31 -3.97
CA LEU A 16 -7.79 5.73 -2.71
C LEU A 16 -8.22 7.15 -2.33
N ASP A 17 -8.39 8.05 -3.31
CA ASP A 17 -8.87 9.41 -3.10
C ASP A 17 -10.33 9.40 -2.60
N ASP A 18 -11.19 8.58 -3.18
CA ASP A 18 -12.58 8.39 -2.73
C ASP A 18 -12.70 7.86 -1.28
N LEU A 19 -11.74 7.05 -0.84
CA LEU A 19 -11.69 6.49 0.52
C LEU A 19 -11.05 7.45 1.53
N LYS A 20 -10.27 8.41 1.05
CA LYS A 20 -9.63 9.44 1.86
C LYS A 20 -10.67 10.50 2.21
N ARG A 21 -10.70 10.90 3.48
CA ARG A 21 -11.52 12.01 3.97
C ARG A 21 -10.88 13.35 3.54
N ASP A 22 -11.70 14.37 3.36
CA ASP A 22 -11.23 15.69 2.93
C ASP A 22 -10.28 16.34 3.95
N ASP A 23 -10.57 16.18 5.25
CA ASP A 23 -9.80 16.78 6.35
C ASP A 23 -8.57 15.97 6.81
N GLU A 24 -8.26 14.82 6.19
CA GLU A 24 -7.12 13.98 6.59
C GLU A 24 -5.96 14.06 5.58
N THR A 25 -4.74 13.83 6.05
CA THR A 25 -3.56 13.64 5.19
C THR A 25 -3.45 12.20 4.68
N TRP A 26 -2.61 11.98 3.67
CA TRP A 26 -2.33 10.62 3.18
C TRP A 26 -1.74 9.72 4.26
N ASP A 27 -0.88 10.25 5.14
CA ASP A 27 -0.30 9.49 6.24
C ASP A 27 -1.36 9.10 7.28
N GLU A 28 -2.28 10.01 7.62
CA GLU A 28 -3.38 9.72 8.55
C GLU A 28 -4.39 8.73 7.97
N PHE A 29 -4.69 8.84 6.68
CA PHE A 29 -5.51 7.87 5.95
C PHE A 29 -4.88 6.48 6.01
N LEU A 30 -3.60 6.36 5.64
CA LEU A 30 -2.87 5.10 5.64
C LEU A 30 -2.83 4.51 7.05
N HIS A 31 -2.50 5.32 8.05
CA HIS A 31 -2.51 4.88 9.44
C HIS A 31 -3.90 4.38 9.87
N ARG A 32 -4.98 5.08 9.52
CA ARG A 32 -6.35 4.67 9.85
C ARG A 32 -6.70 3.33 9.23
N VAL A 33 -6.47 3.15 7.93
CA VAL A 33 -6.84 1.89 7.25
C VAL A 33 -6.00 0.73 7.76
N THR A 34 -4.72 0.93 8.08
CA THR A 34 -3.87 -0.14 8.62
C THR A 34 -4.06 -0.40 10.12
N THR A 35 -4.68 0.53 10.86
CA THR A 35 -4.97 0.35 12.30
C THR A 35 -6.31 -0.35 12.54
N THR A 36 -7.17 -0.41 11.52
CA THR A 36 -8.50 -1.07 11.64
C THR A 36 -8.39 -2.58 11.52
N GLU A 37 -7.33 -3.08 10.89
CA GLU A 37 -6.95 -4.48 10.87
C GLU A 37 -5.95 -4.75 12.01
N GLU A 38 -5.99 -5.93 12.63
CA GLU A 38 -4.98 -6.36 13.60
C GLU A 38 -3.59 -6.08 12.99
N PRO A 39 -2.67 -5.42 13.73
CA PRO A 39 -1.38 -5.04 13.17
C PRO A 39 -0.78 -6.27 12.49
N ILE A 40 -0.44 -6.13 11.20
CA ILE A 40 0.32 -7.16 10.50
C ILE A 40 1.65 -7.26 11.25
N GLU A 41 1.76 -8.20 12.19
CA GLU A 41 2.99 -8.40 12.94
C GLU A 41 4.12 -8.62 11.93
N ALA A 42 5.30 -8.08 12.21
CA ALA A 42 6.47 -8.38 11.39
C ALA A 42 6.75 -9.89 11.46
N GLY A 43 6.31 -10.65 10.44
CA GLY A 43 6.27 -12.12 10.43
C GLY A 43 4.88 -12.74 10.21
N ALA A 44 3.81 -11.93 10.09
CA ALA A 44 2.45 -12.40 9.81
C ALA A 44 2.25 -12.92 8.38
N TRP A 45 3.14 -12.57 7.47
CA TRP A 45 3.21 -13.18 6.15
C TRP A 45 4.27 -14.27 6.18
N SER A 46 3.90 -15.46 5.73
CA SER A 46 4.89 -16.47 5.37
C SER A 46 5.89 -15.87 4.36
N ASP A 47 7.14 -16.31 4.37
CA ASP A 47 8.17 -15.84 3.42
C ASP A 47 7.66 -15.89 1.96
N GLU A 48 6.82 -16.89 1.67
CA GLU A 48 6.19 -17.12 0.37
C GLU A 48 5.12 -16.06 0.01
N GLU A 49 4.34 -15.57 0.97
CA GLU A 49 3.38 -14.47 0.78
C GLU A 49 4.08 -13.13 0.62
N ALA A 50 5.13 -12.90 1.40
CA ALA A 50 5.95 -11.70 1.29
C ALA A 50 6.65 -11.65 -0.09
N ASP A 51 7.16 -12.77 -0.58
CA ASP A 51 7.80 -12.83 -1.89
C ASP A 51 6.81 -12.70 -3.05
N ARG A 52 5.60 -13.26 -2.94
CA ARG A 52 4.53 -13.04 -3.94
C ARG A 52 4.07 -11.59 -4.00
N ALA A 53 3.97 -10.91 -2.85
CA ALA A 53 3.63 -9.49 -2.80
C ALA A 53 4.75 -8.64 -3.45
N LYS A 54 6.03 -8.92 -3.12
CA LYS A 54 7.18 -8.26 -3.76
C LYS A 54 7.23 -8.51 -5.27
N GLU A 55 6.94 -9.73 -5.71
CA GLU A 55 6.93 -10.10 -7.11
C GLU A 55 5.79 -9.44 -7.87
N SER A 56 4.60 -9.31 -7.28
CA SER A 56 3.49 -8.57 -7.86
C SER A 56 3.81 -7.09 -8.03
N ILE A 57 4.51 -6.49 -7.06
CA ILE A 57 5.01 -5.10 -7.16
C ILE A 57 6.08 -4.95 -8.25
N ARG A 58 6.97 -5.94 -8.37
CA ARG A 58 8.01 -5.98 -9.42
C ARG A 58 7.39 -6.12 -10.82
N ASN A 59 6.49 -7.08 -11.01
CA ASN A 59 5.78 -7.30 -12.28
C ASN A 59 4.90 -6.11 -12.65
N ALA A 60 4.24 -5.48 -11.67
CA ALA A 60 3.59 -4.21 -11.90
C ALA A 60 4.62 -3.24 -12.47
N ARG A 61 5.70 -2.91 -11.75
CA ARG A 61 6.75 -1.96 -12.22
C ARG A 61 7.28 -2.23 -13.62
N GLU A 62 7.40 -3.49 -14.04
CA GLU A 62 7.88 -3.87 -15.37
C GLU A 62 6.81 -3.70 -16.46
N ASN A 63 5.53 -3.88 -16.12
CA ASN A 63 4.40 -3.75 -17.05
C ASN A 63 3.91 -2.30 -17.23
N TRP A 64 4.44 -1.36 -16.46
CA TRP A 64 4.17 0.08 -16.54
C TRP A 64 5.15 0.87 -17.43
N GLY A 65 6.16 0.19 -17.98
CA GLY A 65 7.14 0.76 -18.91
C GLY A 65 6.58 1.04 -20.30
#